data_AF-A0A5N6QR63-F1
#
_entry.id   AF-A0A5N6QR63-F1
#
_cell.length_a   1.000
_cell.length_b   1.000
_cell.length_c   1.000
_cell.angle_alpha   90.00
_cell.angle_beta   90.00
_cell.angle_gamma   90.00
#
_symmetry.space_group_name_H-M   'P 1'
#
loop_
_entity.id
_entity.type
_entity.pdbx_description
1 polymer ?
#
loop_
_entity_poly.entity_id
_entity_poly.type
_entity_poly.pdbx_seq_one_letter_code
_entity_poly.pdbx_strand_id
1 'polypeptide(L)'
;MLADVVAYLIVFTAISSTVASDPDTLQDVCVAVPSSDKPASVISAFNSQLPGTQSIAATLFTATPPVPDDVLTKAFQVGTKEIEKIKSKLAPKKN
;
A
#
# COMPACT_ATOMS: atom_id res chain seq x y z
N MET A 1 -28.16 11.05 19.04
CA MET A 1 -27.23 11.05 20.20
C MET A 1 -27.09 9.65 20.80
N LEU A 2 -28.11 9.06 21.43
CA LEU A 2 -28.02 7.68 21.94
C LEU A 2 -27.89 6.65 20.80
N ALA A 3 -28.65 6.81 19.72
CA ALA A 3 -28.59 5.91 18.56
C ALA A 3 -27.23 5.95 17.83
N ASP A 4 -26.62 7.13 17.69
CA ASP A 4 -25.30 7.29 17.04
C ASP A 4 -24.18 6.65 17.85
N VAL A 5 -24.21 6.79 19.17
CA VAL A 5 -23.24 6.17 20.09
C VAL A 5 -23.36 4.65 20.03
N VAL A 6 -24.59 4.13 20.00
CA VAL A 6 -24.86 2.69 19.87
C VAL A 6 -24.39 2.16 18.50
N ALA A 7 -24.62 2.90 17.42
CA ALA A 7 -24.11 2.54 16.09
C ALA A 7 -22.57 2.50 16.06
N TYR A 8 -21.91 3.46 16.69
CA TYR A 8 -20.44 3.48 16.79
C TYR A 8 -19.89 2.31 17.63
N LEU A 9 -20.58 1.94 18.70
CA LEU A 9 -20.26 0.78 19.54
C LEU A 9 -20.45 -0.55 18.79
N ILE A 10 -21.49 -0.65 17.96
CA ILE A 10 -21.74 -1.82 17.10
C ILE A 10 -20.66 -1.94 16.01
N VAL A 11 -20.25 -0.81 15.41
CA VAL A 11 -19.15 -0.79 14.45
C VAL A 11 -17.85 -1.23 15.12
N PHE A 12 -17.52 -0.73 16.32
CA PHE A 12 -16.31 -1.10 17.07
C PHE A 12 -16.25 -2.59 17.46
N THR A 13 -17.38 -3.17 17.85
CA THR A 13 -17.44 -4.59 18.25
C THR A 13 -17.36 -5.54 17.05
N ALA A 14 -17.81 -5.13 15.87
CA ALA A 14 -17.69 -5.92 14.64
C ALA A 14 -16.25 -6.02 14.10
N ILE A 15 -15.35 -5.12 14.49
CA ILE A 15 -13.92 -5.13 14.09
C ILE A 15 -13.06 -6.01 15.02
N SER A 16 -13.62 -6.55 16.12
CA SER A 16 -12.87 -7.32 17.14
C SER A 16 -12.50 -8.76 16.76
N SER A 17 -12.52 -9.13 15.47
CA SER A 17 -12.13 -10.47 15.04
C SER A 17 -10.70 -10.46 14.49
N THR A 18 -9.81 -11.07 15.29
CA THR A 18 -8.42 -11.50 15.02
C THR A 18 -7.38 -10.39 14.78
N VAL A 19 -6.86 -9.85 15.89
CA VAL A 19 -5.50 -9.30 15.91
C VAL A 19 -4.53 -10.45 16.21
N ALA A 20 -3.56 -10.68 15.34
CA ALA A 20 -2.43 -11.56 15.63
C ALA A 20 -1.28 -10.66 16.08
N SER A 21 -0.84 -10.82 17.33
CA SER A 21 0.29 -10.07 17.88
C SER A 21 1.59 -10.81 17.55
N ASP A 22 2.37 -10.28 16.62
CA ASP A 22 3.77 -10.64 16.41
C ASP A 22 4.62 -9.73 17.32
N PRO A 23 5.51 -10.25 18.20
CA PRO A 23 6.27 -9.42 19.14
C PRO A 23 7.39 -8.56 18.52
N ASP A 24 7.41 -8.38 17.20
CA ASP A 24 8.30 -7.43 16.52
C ASP A 24 7.57 -6.11 16.25
N THR A 25 8.04 -5.01 16.86
CA THR A 25 7.36 -3.69 16.88
C THR A 25 7.42 -2.92 15.54
N LEU A 26 7.51 -3.62 14.42
CA LEU A 26 7.65 -3.04 13.09
C LEU A 26 6.31 -3.10 12.34
N GLN A 27 5.41 -2.19 12.74
CA GLN A 27 4.12 -1.91 12.08
C GLN A 27 3.25 -3.15 11.84
N ASP A 28 2.56 -3.61 12.89
CA ASP A 28 1.62 -4.73 12.82
C ASP A 28 0.43 -4.41 11.89
N VAL A 29 0.56 -4.82 10.63
CA VAL A 29 -0.53 -4.90 9.67
C VAL A 29 -1.25 -6.23 9.89
N CYS A 30 -2.36 -6.22 10.63
CA CYS A 30 -3.26 -7.38 10.68
C CYS A 30 -4.06 -7.44 9.36
N VAL A 31 -3.55 -8.17 8.37
CA VAL A 31 -4.34 -8.54 7.18
C VAL A 31 -5.20 -9.75 7.56
N ALA A 32 -6.53 -9.61 7.51
CA ALA A 32 -7.40 -10.78 7.48
C ALA A 32 -7.06 -11.56 6.21
N VAL A 33 -6.54 -12.79 6.33
CA VAL A 33 -6.26 -13.66 5.18
C VAL A 33 -7.59 -13.98 4.50
N PRO A 34 -7.87 -13.45 3.30
CA PRO A 34 -9.01 -13.93 2.55
C PRO A 34 -8.68 -15.37 2.11
N SER A 35 -9.62 -16.29 2.30
CA SER A 35 -9.67 -17.47 1.45
C SER A 35 -9.70 -16.97 -0.01
N SER A 36 -8.98 -17.61 -0.93
CA SER A 36 -8.73 -17.22 -2.34
C SER A 36 -9.94 -16.69 -3.15
N ASP A 37 -11.17 -16.87 -2.65
CA ASP A 37 -12.43 -16.51 -3.29
C ASP A 37 -13.18 -15.35 -2.61
N LYS A 38 -12.58 -14.66 -1.62
CA LYS A 38 -13.24 -13.56 -0.89
C LYS A 38 -12.46 -12.25 -0.96
N PRO A 39 -13.15 -11.09 -1.00
CA PRO A 39 -12.50 -9.79 -0.94
C PRO A 39 -11.75 -9.62 0.39
N ALA A 40 -10.52 -9.09 0.31
CA ALA A 40 -9.70 -8.75 1.46
C ALA A 40 -9.84 -7.26 1.80
N SER A 41 -9.67 -6.92 3.07
CA SER A 41 -9.57 -5.53 3.53
C SER A 41 -8.45 -5.39 4.56
N VAL A 42 -7.86 -4.20 4.65
CA VAL A 42 -6.75 -3.86 5.56
C VAL A 42 -7.04 -2.54 6.25
N ILE A 43 -6.69 -2.45 7.53
CA ILE A 43 -6.78 -1.22 8.33
C ILE A 43 -5.37 -0.87 8.83
N SER A 44 -4.95 0.38 8.61
CA SER A 44 -3.66 0.90 9.03
C SER A 44 -3.84 2.23 9.78
N ALA A 45 -3.00 2.49 10.78
CA ALA A 45 -3.00 3.74 11.54
C ALA A 45 -1.63 4.42 11.46
N PHE A 46 -1.63 5.76 11.34
CA PHE A 46 -0.42 6.58 11.31
C PHE A 46 -0.46 7.59 12.46
N ASN A 47 0.69 7.86 13.08
CA ASN A 47 0.84 8.85 14.15
C ASN A 47 1.22 10.26 13.64
N SER A 48 1.33 10.44 12.32
CA SER A 48 1.53 11.74 11.69
C SER A 48 0.21 12.26 11.11
N GLN A 49 -0.05 13.56 11.25
CA GLN A 49 -1.17 14.24 10.57
C GLN A 49 -1.00 14.27 9.04
N LEU A 50 0.24 14.13 8.57
CA LEU A 50 0.62 14.10 7.16
C LEU A 50 1.59 12.92 6.94
N PRO A 51 1.12 11.66 6.99
CA PRO A 51 1.99 10.50 6.89
C PRO A 51 2.63 10.36 5.51
N GLY A 52 1.98 10.91 4.47
CA GLY A 52 2.40 10.75 3.09
C GLY A 52 2.28 9.28 2.62
N THR A 53 2.18 9.08 1.31
CA THR A 53 2.33 7.76 0.71
C THR A 53 3.14 7.92 -0.57
N GLN A 54 4.10 7.02 -0.78
CA GLN A 54 4.90 6.99 -2.00
C GLN A 54 4.91 5.56 -2.52
N SER A 55 4.27 5.36 -3.67
CA SER A 55 4.32 4.07 -4.36
C SER A 55 5.68 3.92 -5.01
N ILE A 56 6.52 3.01 -4.50
CA ILE A 56 7.88 2.77 -5.00
C ILE A 56 7.90 2.62 -6.53
N ALA A 57 6.97 1.85 -7.09
CA ALA A 57 6.89 1.61 -8.52
C ALA A 57 6.61 2.90 -9.30
N ALA A 58 5.65 3.70 -8.86
CA ALA A 58 5.32 4.96 -9.52
C ALA A 58 6.43 6.01 -9.34
N THR A 59 7.00 6.10 -8.14
CA THR A 59 8.06 7.04 -7.80
C THR A 59 9.36 6.74 -8.54
N LEU A 60 9.66 5.49 -8.87
CA LEU A 60 10.89 5.15 -9.60
C LEU A 60 10.70 5.16 -11.12
N PHE A 61 9.58 4.64 -11.62
CA PHE A 61 9.42 4.38 -13.07
C PHE A 61 8.51 5.38 -13.78
N THR A 62 7.70 6.16 -13.06
CA THR A 62 6.77 7.15 -13.66
C THR A 62 6.84 8.51 -12.98
N ALA A 63 7.98 8.84 -12.35
CA ALA A 63 8.20 10.14 -11.72
C ALA A 63 8.27 11.29 -12.74
N THR A 64 7.97 12.50 -12.25
CA THR A 64 8.11 13.75 -12.98
C THR A 64 9.00 14.71 -12.16
N PRO A 65 10.21 15.05 -12.63
CA PRO A 65 10.87 14.57 -13.84
C PRO A 65 11.27 13.06 -13.76
N PRO A 66 11.45 12.37 -14.91
CA PRO A 66 11.80 10.96 -14.92
C PRO A 66 13.18 10.69 -14.29
N VAL A 67 13.30 9.55 -13.59
CA VAL A 67 14.61 9.04 -13.17
C VAL A 67 15.39 8.59 -14.41
N PRO A 68 16.68 9.00 -14.54
CA PRO A 68 17.55 8.59 -15.63
C PRO A 68 17.70 7.06 -15.75
N ASP A 69 17.72 6.54 -16.97
CA ASP A 69 17.76 5.09 -17.23
C ASP A 69 19.10 4.46 -16.83
N ASP A 70 20.20 5.20 -16.89
CA ASP A 70 21.51 4.75 -16.43
C ASP A 70 21.52 4.50 -14.91
N VAL A 71 20.80 5.32 -14.13
CA VAL A 71 20.64 5.12 -12.69
C VAL A 71 19.77 3.89 -12.42
N LEU A 72 18.65 3.74 -13.13
CA LEU A 72 17.75 2.60 -12.94
C LEU A 72 18.39 1.28 -13.35
N THR A 73 19.10 1.24 -14.48
CA THR A 73 19.81 0.03 -14.95
C THR A 73 20.92 -0.38 -14.01
N LYS A 74 21.69 0.58 -13.45
CA LYS A 74 22.72 0.28 -12.44
C LYS A 74 22.12 -0.18 -11.11
N ALA A 75 21.07 0.49 -10.62
CA ALA A 75 20.44 0.18 -9.35
C ALA A 75 19.79 -1.22 -9.34
N PHE A 76 19.10 -1.56 -10.42
CA PHE A 76 18.41 -2.84 -10.57
C PHE A 76 19.26 -3.91 -11.24
N GLN A 77 20.45 -3.57 -11.75
CA GLN A 77 21.37 -4.47 -12.47
C GLN A 77 20.70 -5.17 -13.67
N VAL A 78 19.87 -4.42 -14.42
CA VAL A 78 19.13 -4.90 -15.59
C VAL A 78 19.42 -4.04 -16.81
N GLY A 79 19.03 -4.53 -17.99
CA GLY A 79 19.18 -3.81 -19.25
C GLY A 79 18.17 -2.66 -19.40
N THR A 80 18.49 -1.73 -20.31
CA THR A 80 17.61 -0.59 -20.64
C THR A 80 16.25 -1.05 -21.17
N LYS A 81 16.22 -2.13 -21.96
CA LYS A 81 14.98 -2.71 -22.49
C LYS A 81 14.02 -3.17 -21.39
N GLU A 82 14.55 -3.76 -20.32
CA GLU A 82 13.76 -4.15 -19.16
C GLU A 82 13.19 -2.94 -18.42
N ILE A 83 14.01 -1.89 -18.23
CA ILE A 83 13.56 -0.63 -17.62
C ILE A 83 12.45 0.02 -18.45
N GLU A 84 12.61 0.15 -19.76
CA GLU A 84 11.59 0.69 -20.66
C GLU A 84 10.30 -0.13 -20.62
N LYS A 85 10.41 -1.46 -20.57
CA LYS A 85 9.25 -2.35 -20.42
C LYS A 85 8.52 -2.08 -19.10
N ILE A 86 9.23 -1.92 -17.99
CA ILE A 86 8.62 -1.60 -16.69
C ILE A 86 7.93 -0.23 -16.74
N LYS A 87 8.61 0.79 -17.26
CA LYS A 87 8.04 2.14 -17.44
C LYS A 87 6.75 2.10 -18.26
N SER A 88 6.73 1.33 -19.35
CA SER A 88 5.54 1.19 -20.20
C SER A 88 4.35 0.50 -19.51
N LYS A 89 4.62 -0.48 -18.64
CA LYS A 89 3.59 -1.24 -17.91
C LYS A 89 2.98 -0.44 -16.75
N LEU A 90 3.75 0.46 -16.18
CA LEU A 90 3.34 1.30 -15.06
C LEU A 90 2.80 2.67 -15.49
N ALA A 91 2.93 3.02 -16.78
CA ALA A 91 2.44 4.28 -17.32
C ALA A 91 0.94 4.47 -17.00
N PRO A 92 0.52 5.68 -16.58
CA PRO A 92 -0.88 5.99 -16.36
C PRO A 92 -1.71 5.70 -17.60
N LYS A 93 -2.86 5.04 -17.44
CA LYS A 93 -3.80 4.87 -18.56
C LYS A 93 -4.30 6.25 -18.96
N LYS A 94 -4.12 6.61 -20.23
CA LYS A 94 -4.65 7.84 -20.80
C LYS A 94 -6.17 7.67 -20.94
N ASN A 95 -6.90 8.33 -20.05
CA ASN A 95 -8.35 8.47 -20.07
C ASN A 95 -8.80 9.55 -21.05
#